data_AF-A0AA37NKI6-F1
#
_entry.id   AF-A0AA37NKI6-F1
#
_cell.length_a   1.000
_cell.length_b   1.000
_cell.length_c   1.000
_cell.angle_alpha   90.00
_cell.angle_beta   90.00
_cell.angle_gamma   90.00
#
_symmetry.space_group_name_H-M   'P 1'
#
loop_
_entity.id
_entity.type
_entity.pdbx_description
1 polymer ?
#
loop_
_entity_poly.entity_id
_entity_poly.type
_entity_poly.pdbx_seq_one_letter_code
_entity_poly.pdbx_strand_id
1 'polypeptide(L)'
;MKDLYEDIINLPHHVSKTRPQMPMSDRAAQFAPFAALTGYDAAIKETGRLTDDKIELDEEALTALDMKYQLLMDALDDAPEVTITYFQPDERKAGGKYLTATGAVKKVDDYERLITMQDGAKIPMDDVLSIDGELFSTLE
;
A
#
# COMPACT_ATOMS: atom_id res chain seq x y z
N MET A 1 -30.65 55.83 -7.72
CA MET A 1 -31.18 54.66 -8.44
C MET A 1 -32.15 54.02 -7.47
N LYS A 2 -33.45 53.96 -7.78
CA LYS A 2 -34.44 53.44 -6.83
C LYS A 2 -34.31 51.92 -6.86
N ASP A 3 -33.91 51.31 -5.75
CA ASP A 3 -33.67 49.87 -5.68
C ASP A 3 -34.97 49.12 -6.00
N LEU A 4 -34.96 48.36 -7.10
CA LEU A 4 -36.15 47.83 -7.80
C LEU A 4 -36.99 46.81 -7.00
N TYR A 5 -36.67 46.58 -5.73
CA TYR A 5 -37.26 45.51 -4.92
C TYR A 5 -37.46 45.89 -3.44
N GLU A 6 -37.28 47.17 -3.06
CA GLU A 6 -37.45 47.62 -1.66
C GLU A 6 -38.85 47.29 -1.09
N ASP A 7 -39.86 47.27 -1.96
CA ASP A 7 -41.25 46.97 -1.64
C ASP A 7 -41.51 45.48 -1.34
N ILE A 8 -40.61 44.57 -1.77
CA ILE A 8 -40.78 43.13 -1.58
C ILE A 8 -39.68 42.47 -0.73
N ILE A 9 -38.48 43.05 -0.63
CA ILE A 9 -37.33 42.41 0.03
C ILE A 9 -37.50 42.21 1.55
N ASN A 10 -38.33 43.05 2.18
CA ASN A 10 -38.59 43.01 3.62
C ASN A 10 -39.96 42.40 3.97
N LEU A 11 -40.68 41.82 3.00
CA LEU A 11 -41.96 41.17 3.28
C LEU A 11 -41.75 39.92 4.14
N PRO A 12 -42.59 39.68 5.14
CA PRO A 12 -42.49 38.49 5.98
C PRO A 12 -42.66 37.23 5.12
N HIS A 13 -41.86 36.21 5.37
CA HIS A 13 -42.03 34.94 4.67
C HIS A 13 -43.34 34.29 5.10
N HIS A 14 -44.03 33.67 4.16
CA HIS A 14 -45.25 32.94 4.48
C HIS A 14 -44.94 31.71 5.35
N VAL A 15 -45.62 31.61 6.49
CA VAL A 15 -45.60 30.43 7.38
C VAL A 15 -46.97 29.77 7.36
N SER A 16 -47.01 28.48 7.03
CA SER A 16 -48.26 27.72 7.06
C SER A 16 -48.81 27.65 8.49
N LYS A 17 -50.12 27.92 8.63
CA LYS A 17 -50.83 27.82 9.92
C LYS A 17 -51.14 26.37 10.33
N THR A 18 -51.15 25.44 9.37
CA THR A 18 -51.59 24.06 9.58
C THR A 18 -50.47 23.02 9.46
N ARG A 19 -49.36 23.38 8.81
CA ARG A 19 -48.19 22.49 8.66
C ARG A 19 -46.97 23.13 9.33
N PRO A 20 -46.36 22.47 10.32
CA PRO A 20 -45.11 22.95 10.90
C PRO A 20 -44.02 22.99 9.83
N GLN A 21 -43.17 24.02 9.87
CA GLN A 21 -42.01 24.06 8.99
C GLN A 21 -41.01 22.99 9.38
N MET A 22 -40.42 22.34 8.37
CA MET A 22 -39.33 21.40 8.59
C MET A 22 -38.18 22.12 9.31
N PRO A 23 -37.64 21.55 10.42
CA PRO A 23 -36.54 22.14 11.16
C PRO A 23 -35.28 22.21 10.29
N MET A 24 -34.38 23.14 10.63
CA MET A 24 -33.16 23.38 9.85
C MET A 24 -32.28 22.14 9.72
N SER A 25 -32.26 21.26 10.72
CA SER A 25 -31.55 19.96 10.69
C SER A 25 -32.03 19.07 9.55
N ASP A 26 -33.35 18.95 9.41
CA ASP A 26 -33.99 18.05 8.44
C ASP A 26 -33.91 18.65 7.03
N ARG A 27 -33.90 19.99 6.92
CA ARG A 27 -33.56 20.67 5.67
C ARG A 27 -32.12 20.41 5.25
N ALA A 28 -31.18 20.46 6.18
CA ALA A 28 -29.76 20.18 5.90
C ALA A 28 -29.54 18.73 5.48
N ALA A 29 -30.31 17.78 6.02
CA ALA A 29 -30.25 16.36 5.63
C ALA A 29 -30.58 16.12 4.15
N GLN A 30 -31.39 16.98 3.50
CA GLN A 30 -31.65 16.89 2.06
C GLN A 30 -30.41 17.19 1.20
N PHE A 31 -29.47 17.96 1.76
CA PHE A 31 -28.19 18.30 1.15
C PHE A 31 -27.02 17.53 1.76
N ALA A 32 -27.29 16.64 2.72
CA ALA A 32 -26.27 15.76 3.24
C ALA A 32 -25.85 14.80 2.11
N PRO A 33 -24.55 14.56 1.93
CA PRO A 33 -24.11 13.55 0.96
C PRO A 33 -24.80 12.22 1.28
N PHE A 34 -25.21 11.51 0.24
CA PHE A 34 -25.88 10.22 0.36
C PHE A 34 -24.92 9.20 0.99
N ALA A 35 -24.88 9.16 2.32
CA ALA A 35 -24.04 8.27 3.11
C ALA A 35 -24.64 6.86 3.17
N ALA A 36 -24.97 6.27 2.02
CA ALA A 36 -25.49 4.91 1.96
C ALA A 36 -24.41 3.83 2.19
N LEU A 37 -23.13 4.21 2.27
CA LEU A 37 -22.02 3.31 2.48
C LEU A 37 -21.06 3.89 3.51
N THR A 38 -21.35 3.68 4.79
CA THR A 38 -20.33 3.71 5.84
C THR A 38 -19.24 2.71 5.46
N GLY A 39 -18.13 3.19 4.88
CA GLY A 39 -17.06 2.37 4.29
C GLY A 39 -16.44 2.94 3.01
N TYR A 40 -17.10 3.88 2.33
CA TYR A 40 -16.55 4.47 1.09
C TYR A 40 -15.35 5.39 1.35
N ASP A 41 -15.23 5.99 2.54
CA ASP A 41 -14.01 6.74 2.93
C ASP A 41 -12.78 5.84 3.04
N ALA A 42 -12.96 4.57 3.44
CA ALA A 42 -11.90 3.57 3.42
C ALA A 42 -11.56 3.17 1.97
N ALA A 43 -12.55 3.05 1.08
CA ALA A 43 -12.33 2.79 -0.34
C ALA A 43 -11.58 3.94 -1.04
N ILE A 44 -11.91 5.20 -0.73
CA ILE A 44 -11.23 6.39 -1.27
C ILE A 44 -9.79 6.48 -0.73
N LYS A 45 -9.57 6.23 0.57
CA LYS A 45 -8.20 6.12 1.12
C LYS A 45 -7.43 4.95 0.53
N GLU A 46 -8.08 3.81 0.28
CA GLU A 46 -7.49 2.66 -0.38
C GLU A 46 -7.11 2.94 -1.84
N THR A 47 -7.88 3.72 -2.57
CA THR A 47 -7.54 4.05 -3.98
C THR A 47 -6.30 4.94 -4.13
N GLY A 48 -5.80 5.52 -3.04
CA GLY A 48 -4.55 6.30 -3.03
C GLY A 48 -3.31 5.50 -2.59
N ARG A 49 -3.47 4.23 -2.21
CA ARG A 49 -2.34 3.39 -1.82
C ARG A 49 -1.78 2.71 -3.06
N LEU A 50 -0.59 3.13 -3.49
CA LEU A 50 0.21 2.50 -4.54
C LEU A 50 0.64 1.12 -4.02
N THR A 51 -0.12 0.08 -4.31
CA THR A 51 0.35 -1.29 -4.19
C THR A 51 1.02 -1.62 -5.50
N ASP A 52 2.33 -1.87 -5.47
CA ASP A 52 3.01 -2.42 -6.63
C ASP A 52 2.52 -3.86 -6.81
N ASP A 53 2.17 -4.22 -8.05
CA ASP A 53 1.96 -5.62 -8.41
C ASP A 53 3.31 -6.36 -8.27
N LYS A 54 3.27 -7.64 -7.89
CA LYS A 54 4.47 -8.46 -7.83
C LYS A 54 5.07 -8.53 -9.23
N ILE A 55 6.25 -7.94 -9.40
CA ILE A 55 7.05 -8.00 -10.62
C ILE A 55 7.37 -9.47 -10.90
N GLU A 56 6.91 -9.97 -12.04
CA GLU A 56 7.37 -11.25 -12.56
C GLU A 56 8.76 -11.05 -13.16
N LEU A 57 9.75 -11.74 -12.59
CA LEU A 57 11.09 -11.81 -13.16
C LEU A 57 11.05 -12.64 -14.44
N ASP A 58 11.79 -12.19 -15.46
CA ASP A 58 12.02 -12.99 -16.65
C ASP A 58 12.93 -14.20 -16.34
N GLU A 59 12.99 -15.15 -17.26
CA GLU A 59 13.78 -16.39 -17.08
C GLU A 59 15.28 -16.08 -16.86
N GLU A 60 15.79 -15.01 -17.46
CA GLU A 60 17.17 -14.56 -17.31
C GLU A 60 17.44 -14.02 -15.91
N ALA A 61 16.57 -13.14 -15.40
CA ALA A 61 16.70 -12.60 -14.05
C ALA A 61 16.44 -13.65 -12.97
N LEU A 62 15.52 -14.59 -13.18
CA LEU A 62 15.35 -15.75 -12.29
C LEU A 62 16.63 -16.58 -12.21
N THR A 63 17.25 -16.86 -13.36
CA THR A 63 18.51 -17.62 -13.40
C THR A 63 19.64 -16.87 -12.69
N ALA A 64 19.75 -15.55 -12.91
CA ALA A 64 20.72 -14.72 -12.21
C ALA A 64 20.48 -14.70 -10.69
N LEU A 65 19.22 -14.63 -10.27
CA LEU A 65 18.83 -14.64 -8.87
C LEU A 65 19.16 -15.99 -8.20
N ASP A 66 18.89 -17.11 -8.87
CA ASP A 66 19.26 -18.45 -8.41
C ASP A 66 20.78 -18.61 -8.31
N MET A 67 21.55 -18.08 -9.26
CA MET A 67 23.02 -18.08 -9.17
C MET A 67 23.52 -17.28 -7.96
N LYS A 68 22.97 -16.09 -7.72
CA LYS A 68 23.28 -15.29 -6.53
C LYS A 68 22.90 -16.02 -5.25
N TYR A 69 21.76 -16.72 -5.23
CA TYR A 69 21.34 -17.53 -4.09
C TYR A 69 22.30 -18.68 -3.78
N GLN A 70 22.74 -19.42 -4.80
CA GLN A 70 23.74 -20.48 -4.64
C GLN A 70 25.08 -19.93 -4.11
N LEU A 71 25.54 -18.80 -4.66
CA LEU A 71 26.77 -18.15 -4.21
C LEU A 71 26.67 -17.71 -2.73
N LEU A 72 25.51 -17.22 -2.33
CA LEU A 72 25.22 -16.82 -0.95
C LEU A 72 25.19 -18.02 0.00
N MET A 73 24.74 -19.19 -0.46
CA MET A 73 24.85 -20.45 0.31
C MET A 73 26.31 -20.88 0.50
N ASP A 74 27.12 -20.80 -0.55
CA ASP A 74 28.54 -21.18 -0.50
C ASP A 74 29.35 -20.26 0.43
N ALA A 75 29.00 -18.98 0.48
CA ALA A 75 29.67 -17.98 1.32
C ALA A 75 29.02 -17.78 2.69
N LEU A 76 28.04 -18.60 3.08
CA LEU A 76 27.27 -18.41 4.32
C LEU A 76 28.16 -18.42 5.58
N ASP A 77 29.26 -19.20 5.55
CA ASP A 77 30.23 -19.30 6.65
C ASP A 77 30.92 -17.95 6.96
N ASP A 78 31.05 -17.08 5.96
CA ASP A 78 31.66 -15.74 6.10
C ASP A 78 30.65 -14.67 6.56
N ALA A 79 29.38 -15.06 6.77
CA ALA A 79 28.27 -14.17 7.15
C ALA A 79 28.21 -12.89 6.28
N PRO A 80 28.07 -13.04 4.94
CA PRO A 80 28.19 -11.93 4.00
C PRO A 80 27.08 -10.91 4.24
N GLU A 81 27.43 -9.64 4.17
CA GLU A 81 26.47 -8.54 4.20
C GLU A 81 25.82 -8.38 2.83
N VAL A 82 24.50 -8.57 2.79
CA VAL A 82 23.71 -8.50 1.57
C VAL A 82 22.51 -7.60 1.77
N THR A 83 22.05 -7.02 0.66
CA THR A 83 20.84 -6.23 0.55
C THR A 83 19.85 -7.01 -0.30
N ILE A 84 18.76 -7.45 0.32
CA ILE A 84 17.72 -8.24 -0.33
C ILE A 84 16.48 -7.37 -0.49
N THR A 85 16.02 -7.20 -1.72
CA THR A 85 14.74 -6.56 -2.02
C THR A 85 13.70 -7.65 -2.23
N TYR A 86 12.63 -7.67 -1.42
CA TYR A 86 11.59 -8.69 -1.48
C TYR A 86 10.19 -8.09 -1.38
N PHE A 87 9.22 -8.80 -1.94
CA PHE A 87 7.82 -8.44 -1.94
C PHE A 87 7.14 -8.92 -0.66
N GLN A 88 6.55 -8.01 0.11
CA GLN A 88 5.71 -8.36 1.24
C GLN A 88 4.23 -8.21 0.84
N PRO A 89 3.46 -9.32 0.74
CA PRO A 89 2.04 -9.24 0.42
C PRO A 89 1.25 -8.52 1.53
N ASP A 90 0.25 -7.72 1.15
CA ASP A 90 -0.64 -7.05 2.11
C ASP A 90 -1.79 -7.98 2.52
N GLU A 91 -2.04 -8.12 3.83
CA GLU A 91 -3.09 -8.99 4.36
C GLU A 91 -4.52 -8.58 3.95
N ARG A 92 -4.73 -7.34 3.48
CA ARG A 92 -6.05 -6.77 3.22
C ARG A 92 -6.36 -6.54 1.75
N LYS A 93 -5.38 -6.65 0.84
CA LYS A 93 -5.55 -6.29 -0.58
C LYS A 93 -4.78 -7.19 -1.54
N ALA A 94 -5.25 -7.21 -2.79
CA ALA A 94 -4.47 -7.70 -3.92
C ALA A 94 -3.31 -6.73 -4.17
N GLY A 95 -2.10 -7.10 -3.75
CA GLY A 95 -0.89 -6.29 -3.86
C GLY A 95 0.00 -6.41 -2.61
N GLY A 96 1.06 -5.63 -2.57
CA GLY A 96 2.01 -5.65 -1.47
C GLY A 96 2.91 -4.44 -1.48
N LYS A 97 4.05 -4.56 -0.80
CA LYS A 97 5.09 -3.55 -0.78
C LYS A 97 6.45 -4.22 -0.92
N TYR A 98 7.33 -3.62 -1.72
CA TYR A 98 8.74 -3.99 -1.72
C TYR A 98 9.44 -3.45 -0.49
N LEU A 99 10.07 -4.35 0.25
CA LEU A 99 10.94 -4.05 1.37
C LEU A 99 12.37 -4.41 1.01
N THR A 100 13.30 -3.62 1.53
CA THR A 100 14.73 -3.86 1.39
C THR A 100 15.28 -4.17 2.78
N ALA A 101 15.89 -5.34 2.93
CA ALA A 101 16.59 -5.75 4.14
C ALA A 101 18.08 -5.82 3.85
N THR A 102 18.86 -5.02 4.57
CA THR A 102 20.32 -5.03 4.50
C THR A 102 20.88 -5.63 5.79
N GLY A 103 21.77 -6.60 5.67
CA GLY A 103 22.47 -7.18 6.80
C GLY A 103 23.15 -8.50 6.47
N ALA A 104 23.79 -9.08 7.48
CA ALA A 104 24.43 -10.37 7.37
C ALA A 104 23.41 -11.52 7.35
N VAL A 105 23.63 -12.50 6.48
CA VAL A 105 22.81 -13.72 6.44
C VAL A 105 23.21 -14.65 7.57
N LYS A 106 22.23 -15.17 8.31
CA LYS A 106 22.44 -16.10 9.42
C LYS A 106 22.25 -17.56 9.03
N LYS A 107 21.23 -17.84 8.22
CA LYS A 107 20.91 -19.18 7.75
C LYS A 107 20.21 -19.10 6.40
N VAL A 108 20.51 -20.05 5.52
CA VAL A 108 19.73 -20.30 4.31
C VAL A 108 19.16 -21.72 4.39
N ASP A 109 17.87 -21.87 4.11
CA ASP A 109 17.20 -23.16 4.03
C ASP A 109 16.90 -23.49 2.58
N ASP A 110 17.64 -24.43 1.99
CA ASP A 110 17.48 -24.83 0.59
C ASP A 110 16.14 -25.54 0.31
N TYR A 111 15.63 -26.29 1.30
CA TYR A 111 14.39 -27.04 1.14
C TYR A 111 13.17 -26.12 1.19
N GLU A 112 13.14 -25.17 2.14
CA GLU A 112 12.07 -24.18 2.25
C GLU A 112 12.30 -22.94 1.36
N ARG A 113 13.44 -22.87 0.64
CA ARG A 113 13.95 -21.69 -0.08
C ARG A 113 13.80 -20.41 0.75
N LEU A 114 14.29 -20.45 1.99
CA LEU A 114 14.08 -19.39 2.98
C LEU A 114 15.41 -18.82 3.48
N ILE A 115 15.58 -17.51 3.35
CA ILE A 115 16.74 -16.77 3.86
C ILE A 115 16.40 -16.19 5.22
N THR A 116 17.21 -16.48 6.24
CA THR A 116 17.11 -15.90 7.57
C THR A 116 18.27 -14.95 7.80
N MET A 117 17.97 -13.68 7.98
CA MET A 117 18.92 -12.61 8.29
C MET A 117 19.29 -12.63 9.79
N GLN A 118 20.41 -11.98 10.15
CA GLN A 118 20.85 -11.88 11.55
C GLN A 118 19.87 -11.12 12.46
N ASP A 119 19.13 -10.17 11.92
CA ASP A 119 18.08 -9.40 12.61
C ASP A 119 16.81 -10.24 12.89
N GLY A 120 16.76 -11.47 12.37
CA GLY A 120 15.62 -12.38 12.50
C GLY A 120 14.60 -12.29 11.38
N ALA A 121 14.81 -11.43 10.38
CA ALA A 121 13.96 -11.37 9.19
C ALA A 121 14.04 -12.68 8.42
N LYS A 122 12.87 -13.19 8.00
CA LYS A 122 12.73 -14.40 7.20
C LYS A 122 12.18 -14.01 5.83
N ILE A 123 12.94 -14.27 4.78
CA ILE A 123 12.66 -13.82 3.43
C ILE A 123 12.55 -15.05 2.51
N PRO A 124 11.34 -15.38 2.02
CA PRO A 124 11.16 -16.44 1.03
C PRO A 124 11.80 -16.06 -0.30
N MET A 125 12.59 -16.95 -0.89
CA MET A 125 13.23 -16.73 -2.19
C MET A 125 12.21 -16.43 -3.30
N ASP A 126 11.03 -17.05 -3.23
CA ASP A 126 9.96 -16.84 -4.21
C ASP A 126 9.43 -15.41 -4.21
N ASP A 127 9.64 -14.64 -3.14
CA ASP A 127 9.26 -13.23 -3.02
C ASP A 127 10.43 -12.27 -3.23
N VAL A 128 11.65 -12.78 -3.45
CA VAL A 128 12.83 -11.95 -3.69
C VAL A 128 12.80 -11.39 -5.11
N LEU A 129 13.08 -10.09 -5.22
CA LEU A 129 13.27 -9.38 -6.49
C LEU A 129 14.75 -9.28 -6.85
N SER A 130 15.59 -8.86 -5.89
CA SER A 130 17.03 -8.73 -6.11
C SER A 130 17.80 -9.07 -4.84
N ILE A 131 19.01 -9.59 -5.04
CA ILE A 131 20.01 -9.77 -4.00
C ILE A 131 21.24 -9.03 -4.48
N ASP A 132 21.69 -8.07 -3.68
CA ASP A 132 22.82 -7.20 -3.98
C ASP A 132 23.80 -7.23 -2.80
N GLY A 133 25.09 -7.06 -3.05
CA GLY A 133 26.11 -7.22 -2.01
C GLY A 133 27.49 -7.39 -2.60
N GLU A 134 28.52 -7.15 -1.78
CA GLU A 134 29.93 -7.22 -2.22
C GLU A 134 30.30 -8.61 -2.77
N LEU A 135 29.64 -9.66 -2.25
CA LEU A 135 29.81 -11.04 -2.70
C LEU A 135 29.51 -11.23 -4.20
N PHE A 136 28.56 -10.46 -4.75
CA PHE A 136 28.11 -10.58 -6.14
C PHE A 136 28.84 -9.67 -7.11
N SER A 137 29.80 -8.85 -6.63
CA SER A 137 30.60 -7.95 -7.48
C SER A 137 31.41 -8.68 -8.57
N THR A 138 31.55 -10.01 -8.46
CA THR A 138 32.20 -10.86 -9.46
C THR A 138 31.26 -11.30 -10.60
N LEU A 139 29.95 -11.10 -10.45
CA LEU A 139 28.91 -11.46 -11.41
C LEU A 139 28.45 -10.28 -12.28
N GLU A 140 28.84 -9.04 -11.94
CA GLU A 140 28.63 -7.81 -12.74
C GLU A 140 29.79 -7.57 -13.73
#